data_AF-A0A7S1BPN0-F1
#
_entry.id   AF-A0A7S1BPN0-F1
#
_cell.length_a   1.000
_cell.length_b   1.000
_cell.length_c   1.000
_cell.angle_alpha   90.00
_cell.angle_beta   90.00
_cell.angle_gamma   90.00
#
_symmetry.space_group_name_H-M   'P 1'
#
loop_
_entity.id
_entity.type
_entity.pdbx_description
1 polymer ?
#
loop_
_entity_poly.entity_id
_entity_poly.type
_entity_poly.pdbx_seq_one_letter_code
_entity_poly.pdbx_strand_id
1 'polypeptide(L)'
;WLYEGGISVPMLIHVPGIRPRTYTCPVTGADIYPTMLDLAGLPLLPRHHKDGKSLKCLLMNKEVPIKCREKLCRRQLFWHQGNTWGIKTTGNPRKSAMRRNKWKIIENLDNGDVELYDLVLDREERYNRSNEYPGLAKKMLNELARMRTHIQGQS
;
A
#
# COMPACT_ATOMS: atom_id res chain seq x y z
N TRP A 1 9.03 -11.07 -3.51
CA TRP A 1 7.57 -11.18 -3.32
C TRP A 1 6.77 -9.87 -3.42
N LEU A 2 7.34 -8.70 -3.76
CA LEU A 2 6.61 -7.41 -3.69
C LEU A 2 5.80 -7.02 -4.94
N TYR A 3 5.67 -7.91 -5.91
CA TYR A 3 4.77 -7.76 -7.07
C TYR A 3 3.31 -7.93 -6.64
N GLU A 4 2.34 -7.42 -7.42
CA GLU A 4 0.90 -7.49 -7.14
C GLU A 4 0.44 -8.93 -6.88
N GLY A 5 1.00 -9.92 -7.60
CA GLY A 5 0.70 -11.34 -7.35
C GLY A 5 1.09 -11.84 -5.95
N GLY A 6 1.99 -11.15 -5.24
CA GLY A 6 2.41 -11.52 -3.89
C GLY A 6 1.79 -10.68 -2.77
N ILE A 7 1.34 -9.44 -3.05
CA ILE A 7 0.84 -8.50 -2.02
C ILE A 7 -0.63 -8.09 -2.19
N SER A 8 -1.22 -8.36 -3.36
CA SER A 8 -2.62 -8.03 -3.66
C SER A 8 -3.49 -9.24 -3.32
N VAL A 9 -4.31 -9.12 -2.28
CA VAL A 9 -5.19 -10.18 -1.80
C VAL A 9 -6.66 -9.75 -1.82
N PRO A 10 -7.61 -10.67 -2.03
CA PRO A 10 -9.03 -10.34 -1.93
C PRO A 10 -9.38 -9.92 -0.51
N MET A 11 -10.20 -8.87 -0.38
CA MET A 11 -10.78 -8.42 0.88
C MET A 11 -12.29 -8.29 0.72
N LEU A 12 -13.04 -8.98 1.59
CA LEU A 12 -14.50 -8.90 1.67
C LEU A 12 -14.88 -8.45 3.09
N ILE A 13 -15.77 -7.46 3.17
CA ILE A 13 -16.33 -6.97 4.45
C ILE A 13 -17.85 -7.06 4.33
N HIS A 14 -18.47 -7.79 5.26
CA HIS A 14 -19.92 -7.87 5.37
C HIS A 14 -20.40 -6.95 6.50
N VAL A 15 -21.33 -6.05 6.19
CA VAL A 15 -21.99 -5.18 7.18
C VAL A 15 -23.51 -5.34 7.02
N PRO A 16 -24.24 -5.81 8.05
CA PRO A 16 -25.69 -5.95 7.99
C PRO A 16 -26.37 -4.63 7.63
N GLY A 17 -27.34 -4.68 6.73
CA GLY A 17 -28.12 -3.51 6.30
C GLY A 17 -27.43 -2.60 5.27
N ILE A 18 -26.17 -2.88 4.89
CA ILE A 18 -25.48 -2.15 3.83
C ILE A 18 -25.60 -2.89 2.50
N ARG A 19 -25.95 -2.17 1.42
CA ARG A 19 -26.02 -2.74 0.07
C ARG A 19 -24.63 -3.16 -0.43
N PRO A 20 -24.50 -4.27 -1.16
CA PRO A 20 -23.24 -4.69 -1.76
C PRO A 20 -22.62 -3.61 -2.66
N ARG A 21 -21.29 -3.43 -2.55
CA ARG A 21 -20.50 -2.46 -3.32
C ARG A 21 -19.10 -2.98 -3.56
N THR A 22 -18.47 -2.47 -4.61
CA THR A 22 -17.07 -2.74 -4.95
C THR A 22 -16.29 -1.44 -4.94
N TYR A 23 -15.14 -1.43 -4.26
CA TYR A 23 -14.22 -0.30 -4.23
C TYR A 23 -12.88 -0.71 -4.83
N THR A 24 -12.30 0.16 -5.67
CA THR A 24 -10.95 0.00 -6.24
C THR A 24 -9.88 0.74 -5.42
N CYS A 25 -10.28 1.30 -4.29
CA CYS A 25 -9.40 2.02 -3.37
C CYS A 25 -8.36 1.04 -2.78
N PRO A 26 -7.05 1.34 -2.85
CA PRO A 26 -6.06 0.48 -2.24
C PRO A 26 -6.12 0.55 -0.71
N VAL A 27 -6.29 -0.61 -0.09
CA VAL A 27 -6.37 -0.82 1.37
C VAL A 27 -5.37 -1.88 1.80
N THR A 28 -5.02 -1.90 3.09
CA THR A 28 -4.10 -2.88 3.67
C THR A 28 -4.69 -3.49 4.95
N GLY A 29 -4.12 -4.59 5.42
CA GLY A 29 -4.53 -5.19 6.70
C GLY A 29 -4.40 -4.23 7.89
N ALA A 30 -3.48 -3.26 7.84
CA ALA A 30 -3.31 -2.26 8.90
C ALA A 30 -4.54 -1.35 9.07
N ASP A 31 -5.42 -1.27 8.06
CA ASP A 31 -6.66 -0.50 8.14
C ASP A 31 -7.74 -1.16 8.98
N ILE A 32 -7.65 -2.48 9.20
CA ILE A 32 -8.67 -3.24 9.93
C ILE A 32 -8.78 -2.73 11.37
N TYR A 33 -7.65 -2.57 12.07
CA TYR A 33 -7.63 -2.13 13.47
C TYR A 33 -8.31 -0.76 13.71
N PRO A 34 -7.93 0.35 13.04
CA PRO A 34 -8.63 1.61 13.21
C PRO A 34 -10.07 1.57 12.69
N THR A 35 -10.40 0.71 11.72
CA THR A 35 -11.80 0.52 11.27
C THR A 35 -12.66 -0.09 12.36
N MET A 36 -12.16 -1.11 13.07
CA MET A 36 -12.90 -1.76 14.16
C MET A 36 -13.13 -0.80 15.34
N LEU A 37 -12.12 0.01 15.72
CA LEU A 37 -12.29 1.04 16.74
C LEU A 37 -13.39 2.04 16.36
N ASP A 38 -13.33 2.57 15.13
CA ASP A 38 -14.28 3.58 14.65
C ASP A 38 -15.71 3.01 14.52
N LEU A 39 -15.86 1.76 14.07
CA LEU A 39 -17.17 1.09 14.01
C LEU A 39 -17.74 0.81 15.40
N ALA A 40 -16.90 0.49 16.38
CA ALA A 40 -17.31 0.29 17.78
C ALA A 40 -17.59 1.60 18.54
N GLY A 41 -17.39 2.77 17.91
CA GLY A 41 -17.53 4.07 18.58
C GLY A 41 -16.42 4.35 19.61
N LEU A 42 -15.30 3.62 19.53
CA LEU A 42 -14.14 3.81 20.39
C LEU A 42 -13.23 4.92 19.85
N PRO A 43 -12.47 5.60 20.73
CA PRO A 43 -11.50 6.59 20.29
C PRO A 43 -10.41 5.94 19.43
N LEU A 44 -10.02 6.64 18.37
CA LEU A 44 -8.86 6.25 17.58
C LEU A 44 -7.59 6.38 18.41
N LEU A 45 -6.66 5.43 18.23
CA LEU A 45 -5.34 5.44 18.87
C LEU A 45 -4.21 5.63 17.83
N PRO A 46 -3.94 6.87 17.34
CA PRO A 46 -3.00 7.12 16.24
C PRO A 46 -1.58 6.57 16.45
N ARG A 47 -1.14 6.42 17.71
CA ARG A 47 0.15 5.81 18.03
C ARG A 47 0.21 4.32 17.67
N HIS A 48 -0.93 3.63 17.69
CA HIS A 48 -1.05 2.19 17.42
C HIS A 48 -1.41 1.88 15.96
N HIS A 49 -1.91 2.86 15.19
CA HIS A 49 -2.29 2.71 13.78
C HIS A 49 -1.68 3.76 12.88
N LYS A 50 -0.39 4.09 13.07
CA LYS A 50 0.30 5.14 12.31
C LYS A 50 0.06 5.02 10.80
N ASP A 51 0.12 3.79 10.28
CA ASP A 51 -0.06 3.48 8.86
C ASP A 51 -1.53 3.21 8.47
N GLY A 52 -2.31 2.66 9.39
CA GLY A 52 -3.72 2.32 9.19
C GLY A 52 -4.62 3.55 9.10
N LYS A 53 -5.72 3.43 8.34
CA LYS A 53 -6.80 4.41 8.29
C LYS A 53 -8.14 3.70 8.34
N SER A 54 -9.10 4.24 9.09
CA SER A 54 -10.46 3.69 9.17
C SER A 54 -11.13 3.68 7.80
N LEU A 55 -11.72 2.54 7.44
CA LEU A 55 -12.52 2.33 6.23
C LEU A 55 -14.00 2.63 6.48
N LYS A 56 -14.42 3.02 7.69
CA LYS A 56 -15.83 3.30 8.02
C LYS A 56 -16.48 4.27 7.04
N CYS A 57 -15.72 5.27 6.55
CA CYS A 57 -16.26 6.22 5.58
C CYS A 57 -16.58 5.60 4.21
N LEU A 58 -15.93 4.50 3.83
CA LEU A 58 -16.29 3.71 2.64
C LEU A 58 -17.48 2.77 2.92
N LEU A 59 -17.60 2.26 4.14
CA LEU A 59 -18.59 1.24 4.50
C LEU A 59 -19.96 1.83 4.84
N MET A 60 -20.01 2.88 5.64
CA MET A 60 -21.24 3.34 6.30
C MET A 60 -21.98 4.45 5.56
N ASN A 61 -21.34 5.11 4.58
CA ASN A 61 -21.99 6.20 3.85
C ASN A 61 -22.74 5.69 2.61
N LYS A 62 -23.96 6.18 2.40
CA LYS A 62 -24.70 5.93 1.16
C LYS A 62 -23.94 6.41 -0.08
N GLU A 63 -23.22 7.52 0.03
CA GLU A 63 -22.29 8.01 -0.98
C GLU A 63 -20.96 8.31 -0.32
N VAL A 64 -19.86 7.84 -0.90
CA VAL A 64 -18.52 8.04 -0.31
C VAL A 64 -18.10 9.50 -0.51
N PRO A 65 -17.84 10.26 0.57
CA PRO A 65 -17.41 11.64 0.43
C PRO A 65 -16.09 11.75 -0.35
N ILE A 66 -15.97 12.77 -1.21
CA ILE A 66 -14.76 13.00 -2.02
C ILE A 66 -13.50 13.04 -1.13
N LYS A 67 -13.56 13.78 -0.01
CA LYS A 67 -12.45 13.88 0.96
C LYS A 67 -12.05 12.52 1.55
N CYS A 68 -13.01 11.62 1.80
CA CYS A 68 -12.74 10.26 2.27
C CYS A 68 -11.98 9.48 1.20
N ARG A 69 -12.48 9.52 -0.05
CA ARG A 69 -11.84 8.84 -1.19
C ARG A 69 -10.43 9.36 -1.46
N GLU A 70 -10.21 10.67 -1.41
CA GLU A 70 -8.89 11.26 -1.60
C GLU A 70 -7.92 10.83 -0.49
N LYS A 71 -8.34 10.90 0.78
CA LYS A 71 -7.50 10.55 1.93
C LYS A 71 -7.12 9.07 1.96
N LEU A 72 -8.05 8.18 1.60
CA LEU A 72 -7.79 6.73 1.61
C LEU A 72 -7.09 6.24 0.34
N CYS A 73 -7.53 6.70 -0.83
CA CYS A 73 -7.10 6.09 -2.09
C CYS A 73 -5.86 6.73 -2.70
N ARG A 74 -5.48 7.96 -2.27
CA ARG A 74 -4.28 8.65 -2.77
C ARG A 74 -3.09 8.60 -1.82
N ARG A 75 -3.23 7.96 -0.66
CA ARG A 75 -2.11 7.80 0.29
C ARG A 75 -1.02 6.91 -0.30
N GLN A 76 0.17 7.06 0.26
CA GLN A 76 1.28 6.15 0.00
C GLN A 76 1.06 4.87 0.81
N LEU A 77 1.24 3.73 0.16
CA LEU A 77 1.34 2.43 0.80
C LEU A 77 2.77 1.93 0.61
N PHE A 78 3.32 1.32 1.65
CA PHE A 78 4.73 0.94 1.70
C PHE A 78 4.89 -0.50 2.17
N TRP A 79 5.84 -1.19 1.54
CA TRP A 79 6.26 -2.54 1.90
C TRP A 79 7.77 -2.61 1.95
N HIS A 80 8.32 -3.28 2.96
CA HIS A 80 9.75 -3.52 3.08
C HIS A 80 10.01 -4.97 3.47
N GLN A 81 10.75 -5.67 2.60
CA GLN A 81 11.26 -7.01 2.82
C GLN A 81 12.78 -6.91 2.99
N GLY A 82 13.21 -6.56 4.21
CA GLY A 82 14.63 -6.37 4.55
C GLY A 82 15.31 -7.62 5.12
N ASN A 83 14.55 -8.63 5.53
CA ASN A 83 15.13 -9.84 6.14
C ASN A 83 15.70 -10.79 5.07
N THR A 84 16.70 -11.58 5.48
CA THR A 84 17.35 -12.56 4.61
C THR A 84 16.61 -13.89 4.52
N TRP A 85 15.49 -14.03 5.23
CA TRP A 85 14.65 -15.24 5.18
C TRP A 85 14.19 -15.54 3.76
N GLY A 86 13.74 -14.52 3.02
CA GLY A 86 13.32 -14.68 1.62
C GLY A 86 14.44 -15.23 0.72
N ILE A 87 15.67 -14.78 0.94
CA ILE A 87 16.87 -15.26 0.22
C ILE A 87 17.12 -16.74 0.57
N LYS A 88 17.12 -17.08 1.86
CA LYS A 88 17.48 -18.42 2.35
C LYS A 88 16.47 -19.50 1.98
N THR A 89 15.18 -19.16 1.85
CA THR A 89 14.13 -20.16 1.61
C THR A 89 13.64 -20.20 0.17
N THR A 90 13.61 -19.04 -0.50
CA THR A 90 12.94 -18.90 -1.80
C THR A 90 13.80 -18.20 -2.85
N GLY A 91 15.05 -17.86 -2.53
CA GLY A 91 15.94 -17.09 -3.40
C GLY A 91 15.45 -15.66 -3.69
N ASN A 92 14.46 -15.16 -2.95
CA ASN A 92 13.92 -13.83 -3.21
C ASN A 92 14.84 -12.74 -2.66
N PRO A 93 15.24 -11.76 -3.48
CA PRO A 93 16.10 -10.67 -3.03
C PRO A 93 15.38 -9.77 -2.03
N ARG A 94 16.16 -9.02 -1.26
CA ARG A 94 15.63 -7.96 -0.40
C ARG A 94 15.04 -6.87 -1.28
N LYS A 95 13.78 -6.52 -1.05
CA LYS A 95 13.08 -5.50 -1.84
C LYS A 95 12.35 -4.51 -0.94
N SER A 96 12.20 -3.29 -1.45
CA SER A 96 11.27 -2.29 -0.92
C SER A 96 10.31 -1.89 -2.04
N ALA A 97 9.05 -1.63 -1.70
CA ALA A 97 8.07 -1.17 -2.66
C ALA A 97 7.18 -0.07 -2.07
N MET A 98 6.76 0.86 -2.90
CA MET A 98 5.78 1.89 -2.53
C MET A 98 4.78 2.07 -3.67
N ARG A 99 3.50 2.14 -3.30
CA ARG A 99 2.42 2.52 -4.20
C ARG A 99 1.92 3.91 -3.86
N ARG A 100 1.73 4.74 -4.88
CA ARG A 100 1.06 6.04 -4.77
C ARG A 100 0.17 6.25 -5.99
N ASN A 101 -1.14 6.34 -5.76
CA ASN A 101 -2.14 6.39 -6.82
C ASN A 101 -2.02 5.16 -7.75
N LYS A 102 -1.82 5.40 -9.05
CA LYS A 102 -1.59 4.38 -10.08
C LYS A 102 -0.16 3.86 -10.12
N TRP A 103 0.80 4.62 -9.58
CA TRP A 103 2.22 4.30 -9.71
C TRP A 103 2.69 3.40 -8.59
N LYS A 104 3.51 2.42 -8.94
CA LYS A 104 4.23 1.57 -7.99
C LYS A 104 5.71 1.56 -8.34
N ILE A 105 6.55 1.79 -7.33
CA ILE A 105 8.01 1.71 -7.43
C ILE A 105 8.46 0.49 -6.64
N ILE A 106 9.40 -0.27 -7.19
CA ILE A 106 10.07 -1.39 -6.52
C ILE A 106 11.58 -1.15 -6.64
N GLU A 107 12.29 -1.30 -5.52
CA GLU A 107 13.74 -1.25 -5.44
C GLU A 107 14.24 -2.62 -4.99
N ASN A 108 15.18 -3.19 -5.74
CA ASN A 108 15.96 -4.33 -5.32
C ASN A 108 17.16 -3.82 -4.51
N LEU A 109 17.20 -4.17 -3.22
CA LEU A 109 18.21 -3.67 -2.28
C LEU A 109 19.54 -4.40 -2.40
N ASP A 110 19.59 -5.50 -3.15
CA ASP A 110 20.81 -6.30 -3.31
C ASP A 110 21.66 -5.85 -4.50
N ASN A 111 21.03 -5.37 -5.57
CA ASN A 111 21.74 -4.89 -6.77
C ASN A 111 21.41 -3.43 -7.16
N GLY A 112 20.44 -2.79 -6.50
CA GLY A 112 20.04 -1.40 -6.76
C GLY A 112 19.07 -1.22 -7.93
N ASP A 113 18.57 -2.30 -8.53
CA ASP A 113 17.63 -2.20 -9.66
C ASP A 113 16.32 -1.53 -9.24
N VAL A 114 15.79 -0.70 -10.14
CA VAL A 114 14.57 0.08 -9.91
C VAL A 114 13.55 -0.19 -11.02
N GLU A 115 12.35 -0.57 -10.58
CA GLU A 115 11.22 -0.90 -11.45
C GLU A 115 10.05 0.03 -11.14
N LEU A 116 9.48 0.67 -12.17
CA LEU A 116 8.33 1.57 -12.05
C LEU A 116 7.17 1.06 -12.91
N TYR A 117 5.98 0.94 -12.32
CA TYR A 117 4.80 0.39 -12.97
C TYR A 117 3.59 1.32 -12.86
N ASP A 118 2.78 1.37 -13.93
CA ASP A 118 1.44 1.98 -13.91
C ASP A 118 0.39 0.87 -13.72
N LEU A 119 -0.07 0.68 -12.49
CA LEU A 119 -0.99 -0.41 -12.13
C LEU A 119 -2.42 -0.24 -12.68
N VAL A 120 -2.76 0.91 -13.26
CA VAL A 120 -4.05 1.10 -13.93
C VAL A 120 -4.00 0.52 -15.34
N LEU A 121 -2.87 0.66 -16.03
CA LEU A 121 -2.68 0.17 -17.39
C LEU A 121 -2.04 -1.22 -17.44
N ASP A 122 -1.27 -1.57 -16.42
CA ASP A 122 -0.46 -2.79 -16.35
C ASP A 122 -0.49 -3.35 -14.92
N ARG A 123 -1.62 -3.96 -14.56
CA ARG A 123 -1.81 -4.57 -13.24
C ARG A 123 -0.90 -5.78 -13.01
N GLU A 124 -0.43 -6.41 -14.08
CA GLU A 124 0.45 -7.58 -14.03
C GLU A 124 1.93 -7.21 -13.98
N GLU A 125 2.25 -5.91 -14.02
CA GLU A 125 3.62 -5.38 -13.88
C GLU A 125 4.58 -5.93 -14.96
N ARG A 126 4.10 -6.08 -16.19
CA ARG A 126 4.88 -6.59 -17.32
C ARG A 126 5.85 -5.57 -17.91
N TYR A 127 5.53 -4.28 -17.84
CA TYR A 127 6.25 -3.22 -18.53
C TYR A 127 6.89 -2.25 -17.53
N ASN A 128 8.20 -2.38 -17.33
CA ASN A 128 8.97 -1.45 -16.51
C ASN A 128 9.10 -0.09 -17.21
N ARG A 129 8.52 0.95 -16.62
CA ARG A 129 8.46 2.33 -17.10
C ARG A 129 9.56 3.22 -16.51
N SER A 130 10.53 2.67 -15.78
CA SER A 130 11.54 3.48 -15.06
C SER A 130 12.41 4.33 -16.00
N ASN A 131 12.75 3.79 -17.17
CA ASN A 131 13.50 4.49 -18.22
C ASN A 131 12.64 5.50 -19.00
N GLU A 132 11.32 5.28 -19.07
CA GLU A 132 10.38 6.20 -19.73
C GLU A 132 10.06 7.41 -18.85
N TYR A 133 10.01 7.23 -17.53
CA TYR A 133 9.71 8.28 -16.55
C TYR A 133 10.81 8.40 -15.47
N PRO A 134 12.07 8.71 -15.85
CA PRO A 134 13.20 8.68 -14.92
C PRO A 134 13.07 9.70 -13.78
N GLY A 135 12.49 10.88 -14.07
CA GLY A 135 12.22 11.89 -13.05
C GLY A 135 11.20 11.44 -12.00
N LEU A 136 10.16 10.71 -12.42
CA LEU A 136 9.17 10.15 -11.51
C LEU A 136 9.75 8.99 -10.70
N ALA A 137 10.50 8.09 -11.35
CA ALA A 137 11.18 6.99 -10.69
C ALA A 137 12.12 7.50 -9.59
N LYS A 138 12.98 8.48 -9.90
CA LYS A 138 13.88 9.10 -8.92
C LYS A 138 13.13 9.75 -7.77
N LYS A 139 12.04 10.47 -8.04
CA LYS A 139 11.20 11.08 -7.00
C LYS A 139 10.61 10.03 -6.07
N MET A 140 9.99 8.99 -6.62
CA MET A 140 9.36 7.92 -5.84
C MET A 140 10.38 7.07 -5.09
N LEU A 141 11.58 6.84 -5.65
CA LEU A 141 12.67 6.15 -4.98
C LEU A 141 13.17 6.95 -3.77
N ASN A 142 13.30 8.27 -3.88
CA ASN A 142 13.67 9.11 -2.74
C ASN A 142 12.61 9.08 -1.63
N GLU A 143 11.33 9.08 -2.00
CA GLU A 143 10.22 8.91 -1.04
C GLU A 143 10.27 7.53 -0.36
N LEU A 144 10.52 6.47 -1.13
CA LEU A 144 10.68 5.09 -0.65
C LEU A 144 11.82 4.97 0.36
N ALA A 145 12.98 5.54 0.04
CA ALA A 145 14.16 5.53 0.92
C ALA A 145 13.87 6.23 2.26
N ARG A 146 13.20 7.39 2.25
CA ARG A 146 12.80 8.11 3.47
C ARG A 146 11.87 7.27 4.35
N MET A 147 10.88 6.59 3.75
CA MET A 147 9.98 5.70 4.49
C MET A 147 10.72 4.50 5.09
N ARG A 148 11.67 3.91 4.35
CA ARG A 148 12.50 2.82 4.86
C ARG A 148 13.30 3.23 6.10
N THR A 149 13.99 4.37 6.06
CA THR A 149 14.73 4.89 7.22
C THR A 149 13.82 5.16 8.41
N HIS A 150 12.62 5.69 8.17
CA HIS A 150 11.66 5.97 9.23
C HIS A 150 11.19 4.71 9.98
N ILE A 151 11.05 3.59 9.26
CA ILE A 151 10.63 2.30 9.85
C ILE A 151 11.79 1.63 10.58
N GLN A 152 12.99 1.61 9.98
CA GLN A 152 14.18 1.02 10.61
C GLN A 152 14.63 1.78 11.87
N GLY A 153 14.37 3.08 11.97
CA GLY A 153 14.61 3.86 13.18
C GLY A 153 13.57 3.67 14.30
N GLN A 154 12.52 2.87 14.07
CA GLN A 154 11.48 2.56 15.05
C GLN A 154 11.57 1.13 15.61
N SER A 155 12.46 0.31 15.06
CA SER A 155 12.72 -1.09 15.47
C SER A 155 13.88 -1.22 16.42
#